data_AF-A0A0H3KQC7-F1
#
_entry.id   AF-A0A0H3KQC7-F1
#
_cell.length_a   1.000
_cell.length_b   1.000
_cell.length_c   1.000
_cell.angle_alpha   90.00
_cell.angle_beta   90.00
_cell.angle_gamma   90.00
#
_symmetry.space_group_name_H-M   'P 1'
#
loop_
_entity.id
_entity.type
_entity.pdbx_description
1 polymer ?
#
loop_
_entity_poly.entity_id
_entity_poly.type
_entity_poly.pdbx_seq_one_letter_code
_entity_poly.pdbx_strand_id
1 'polypeptide(L)'
;MSRAPHVPFALSRGNARRKSTQFDRAMRRPATYPHPAGRIERIETHLSVVYLAGRYAYKRIKPVHFAFVDFMRPARRRRCALAECALNRPFAGPLYLGVWPLVAHGRRCAFAAPVPTGGRRRRRRQQTVPGEYVVRMRRFDAQAMLSVRSASRDDGLADADALADTLARHHLHAPRRAPRGHPGSAASVAAQCRPLLDTLDVTVPDEAALRAWYEAELACIAPLLADRHALGFVRACHGDLHLENIVRWRNRILMFDCIEFNDALRWIDVASDLAFALMDFSAHGRDDCAHRLLSGWLARTGDHAALGVLPCYFVYRALVRALTARLRGDEAARAGYLRIASAMADARRDAQPALLLCHGVSGSGKSLASRALAAQLGAIRLSSDVERKRLAGTSDNTRLSPRAYSDTAIDEIYERLLSAAHVVLDSGYTAVVDATFLRQHNRAAFIALAARLGVRVAMLDFTASRATLAARVAGRAAGGRDASDADTAVLARQIEHADPLTEAEAAIAIRFDTDCDAAAYESRAFWAPLIAALRT
;
A
#
# COMPACT_ATOMS: atom_id res chain seq x y z
N MET A 1 17.47 -15.55 35.82
CA MET A 1 16.22 -16.04 35.23
C MET A 1 15.08 -15.10 35.61
N SER A 2 14.95 -13.98 34.90
CA SER A 2 13.88 -13.02 35.15
C SER A 2 12.65 -13.42 34.34
N ARG A 3 11.57 -13.83 35.01
CA ARG A 3 10.29 -14.10 34.35
C ARG A 3 9.74 -12.78 33.83
N ALA A 4 9.69 -12.64 32.50
CA ALA A 4 8.95 -11.56 31.84
C ALA A 4 7.52 -11.48 32.42
N PRO A 5 6.96 -10.27 32.60
CA PRO A 5 5.63 -10.12 33.17
C PRO A 5 4.62 -10.81 32.25
N HIS A 6 4.07 -11.92 32.76
CA HIS A 6 2.96 -12.64 32.16
C HIS A 6 1.78 -11.66 32.12
N VAL A 7 1.49 -11.05 30.96
CA VAL A 7 0.30 -10.21 30.82
C VAL A 7 -0.91 -11.12 31.07
N PRO A 8 -1.71 -10.90 32.12
CA PRO A 8 -2.68 -11.89 32.53
C PRO A 8 -3.84 -11.95 31.53
N PHE A 9 -4.01 -13.10 30.91
CA PHE A 9 -5.21 -13.46 30.14
C PHE A 9 -6.42 -13.52 31.08
N ALA A 10 -7.17 -12.42 31.17
CA ALA A 10 -8.46 -12.45 31.87
C ALA A 10 -9.53 -13.04 30.95
N LEU A 11 -9.55 -14.38 30.79
CA LEU A 11 -10.78 -15.05 30.35
C LEU A 11 -11.86 -14.74 31.38
N SER A 12 -13.04 -14.30 30.94
CA SER A 12 -14.16 -13.95 31.82
C SER A 12 -14.38 -15.01 32.92
N ARG A 13 -14.54 -14.59 34.18
CA ARG A 13 -14.95 -15.51 35.26
C ARG A 13 -16.46 -15.87 35.12
N GLY A 14 -16.84 -17.10 35.48
CA GLY A 14 -18.25 -17.51 35.64
C GLY A 14 -19.08 -17.70 34.34
N ASN A 15 -20.32 -17.17 34.34
CA ASN A 15 -21.37 -17.42 33.33
C ASN A 15 -21.00 -17.00 31.89
N ALA A 16 -20.16 -15.97 31.71
CA ALA A 16 -19.75 -15.52 30.38
C ALA A 16 -18.86 -16.55 29.67
N ARG A 17 -17.98 -17.24 30.40
CA ARG A 17 -17.17 -18.35 29.86
C ARG A 17 -18.05 -19.52 29.44
N ARG A 18 -19.02 -19.90 30.29
CA ARG A 18 -19.99 -20.97 30.00
C ARG A 18 -20.80 -20.68 28.73
N LYS A 19 -21.34 -19.47 28.58
CA LYS A 19 -22.07 -19.05 27.36
C LYS A 19 -21.17 -19.01 26.12
N SER A 20 -19.94 -18.51 26.24
CA SER A 20 -18.97 -18.50 25.14
C SER A 20 -18.66 -19.92 24.64
N THR A 21 -18.39 -20.85 25.57
CA THR A 21 -18.17 -22.26 25.26
C THR A 21 -19.41 -22.91 24.64
N GLN A 22 -20.62 -22.57 25.11
CA GLN A 22 -21.86 -23.05 24.53
C GLN A 22 -21.99 -22.63 23.05
N PHE A 23 -21.79 -21.34 22.75
CA PHE A 23 -21.84 -20.85 21.38
C PHE A 23 -20.72 -21.46 20.51
N ASP A 24 -19.53 -21.70 21.06
CA ASP A 24 -18.42 -22.32 20.31
C ASP A 24 -18.78 -23.75 19.91
N ARG A 25 -19.32 -24.51 20.87
CA ARG A 25 -19.80 -25.87 20.62
C ARG A 25 -20.93 -25.91 19.61
N ALA A 26 -21.86 -24.95 19.65
CA ALA A 26 -22.95 -24.88 18.68
C ALA A 26 -22.42 -24.63 17.27
N MET A 27 -21.52 -23.66 17.10
CA MET A 27 -20.94 -23.32 15.80
C MET A 27 -20.10 -24.45 15.18
N ARG A 28 -19.58 -25.40 15.97
CA ARG A 28 -18.90 -26.59 15.44
C ARG A 28 -19.85 -27.68 14.93
N ARG A 29 -21.16 -27.54 15.11
CA ARG A 29 -22.16 -28.55 14.73
C ARG A 29 -22.81 -28.18 13.39
N PRO A 30 -22.79 -29.07 12.37
CA PRO A 30 -23.44 -28.79 11.09
C PRO A 30 -24.93 -28.43 11.23
N ALA A 31 -25.64 -29.08 12.15
CA ALA A 31 -27.06 -28.86 12.41
C ALA A 31 -27.42 -27.47 12.97
N THR A 32 -26.43 -26.66 13.38
CA THR A 32 -26.69 -25.27 13.82
C THR A 32 -26.91 -24.33 12.63
N TYR A 33 -26.45 -24.69 11.43
CA TYR A 33 -26.53 -23.85 10.25
C TYR A 33 -27.81 -24.14 9.44
N PRO A 34 -28.45 -23.11 8.85
CA PRO A 34 -29.67 -23.26 8.06
C PRO A 34 -29.40 -23.74 6.62
N HIS A 35 -28.21 -24.27 6.33
CA HIS A 35 -27.78 -24.71 5.02
C HIS A 35 -26.85 -25.93 5.14
N PRO A 36 -26.58 -26.67 4.05
CA PRO A 36 -25.64 -27.80 4.06
C PRO A 36 -24.21 -27.36 4.41
N ALA A 37 -23.88 -27.38 5.71
CA ALA A 37 -22.63 -26.84 6.23
C ALA A 37 -21.43 -27.79 6.08
N GLY A 38 -21.69 -29.09 5.91
CA GLY A 38 -20.63 -30.10 5.80
C GLY A 38 -19.69 -30.12 7.01
N ARG A 39 -18.40 -30.40 6.78
CA ARG A 39 -17.36 -30.33 7.82
C ARG A 39 -17.10 -28.87 8.19
N ILE A 40 -17.18 -28.57 9.49
CA ILE A 40 -16.88 -27.25 10.01
C ILE A 40 -15.39 -27.13 10.32
N GLU A 41 -14.74 -26.17 9.69
CA GLU A 41 -13.39 -25.76 10.02
C GLU A 41 -13.44 -24.55 10.95
N ARG A 42 -12.63 -24.55 12.00
CA ARG A 42 -12.58 -23.47 12.98
C ARG A 42 -11.20 -22.85 12.99
N ILE A 43 -11.13 -21.58 12.62
CA ILE A 43 -9.93 -20.76 12.63
C ILE A 43 -10.06 -19.76 13.77
N GLU A 44 -9.02 -19.61 14.59
CA GLU A 44 -9.03 -18.70 15.73
C GLU A 44 -7.94 -17.65 15.58
N THR A 45 -8.32 -16.38 15.75
CA THR A 45 -7.40 -15.24 15.84
C THR A 45 -7.38 -14.73 17.28
N HIS A 46 -6.59 -13.69 17.58
CA HIS A 46 -6.54 -13.11 18.92
C HIS A 46 -7.86 -12.45 19.35
N LEU A 47 -8.64 -11.87 18.41
CA LEU A 47 -9.94 -11.23 18.70
C LEU A 47 -11.17 -12.06 18.33
N SER A 48 -11.06 -13.00 17.39
CA SER A 48 -12.22 -13.63 16.77
C SER A 48 -12.05 -15.13 16.55
N VAL A 49 -13.17 -15.80 16.30
CA VAL A 49 -13.21 -17.18 15.79
C VAL A 49 -14.02 -17.18 14.51
N VAL A 50 -13.46 -17.74 13.44
CA VAL A 50 -14.10 -17.92 12.14
C VAL A 50 -14.46 -19.39 11.96
N TYR A 51 -15.70 -19.65 11.57
CA TYR A 51 -16.19 -20.99 11.26
C TYR A 51 -16.48 -21.08 9.76
N LEU A 52 -15.76 -21.94 9.05
CA LEU A 52 -16.02 -22.21 7.65
C LEU A 52 -17.04 -23.35 7.55
N ALA A 53 -18.22 -23.02 7.01
CA ALA A 53 -19.40 -23.87 6.98
C ALA A 53 -19.98 -23.86 5.56
N GLY A 54 -19.72 -24.91 4.79
CA GLY A 54 -20.09 -25.00 3.37
C GLY A 54 -19.55 -23.81 2.57
N ARG A 55 -20.46 -23.06 1.92
CA ARG A 55 -20.14 -21.88 1.09
C ARG A 55 -19.94 -20.58 1.88
N TYR A 56 -20.02 -20.63 3.21
CA TYR A 56 -20.04 -19.45 4.07
C TYR A 56 -18.95 -19.50 5.14
N ALA A 57 -18.51 -18.33 5.54
CA ALA A 57 -17.70 -18.13 6.74
C ALA A 57 -18.53 -17.36 7.77
N TYR A 58 -18.34 -17.70 9.04
CA TYR A 58 -19.06 -17.08 10.16
C TYR A 58 -18.06 -16.59 11.18
N LYS A 59 -17.92 -15.28 11.34
CA LYS A 59 -16.98 -14.67 12.27
C LYS A 59 -17.69 -14.24 13.55
N ARG A 60 -17.18 -14.70 14.68
CA ARG A 60 -17.64 -14.34 16.02
C ARG A 60 -16.50 -13.70 16.81
N ILE A 61 -16.75 -12.52 17.36
CA ILE A 61 -15.82 -11.82 18.24
C ILE A 61 -15.75 -12.54 19.60
N LYS A 62 -14.54 -12.71 20.15
CA LYS A 62 -14.29 -13.37 21.44
C LYS A 62 -14.56 -12.41 22.61
N PRO A 63 -14.98 -12.92 23.77
CA PRO A 63 -15.08 -12.12 24.99
C PRO A 63 -13.69 -11.94 25.63
N VAL A 64 -12.89 -11.04 25.06
CA VAL A 64 -11.51 -10.75 25.48
C VAL A 64 -11.38 -9.30 25.95
N HIS A 65 -10.33 -9.04 26.73
CA HIS A 65 -9.93 -7.70 27.18
C HIS A 65 -8.42 -7.54 27.01
N PHE A 66 -8.01 -6.68 26.08
CA PHE A 66 -6.62 -6.28 25.83
C PHE A 66 -6.47 -4.79 26.09
N ALA A 67 -5.23 -4.29 26.19
CA ALA A 67 -4.93 -2.88 26.40
C ALA A 67 -5.60 -1.94 25.37
N PHE A 68 -5.84 -2.44 24.15
CA PHE A 68 -6.45 -1.69 23.05
C PHE A 68 -7.92 -2.03 22.79
N VAL A 69 -8.51 -3.03 23.46
CA VAL A 69 -9.89 -3.44 23.18
C VAL A 69 -10.60 -4.18 24.33
N ASP A 70 -11.85 -3.81 24.59
CA ASP A 70 -12.76 -4.49 25.53
C ASP A 70 -13.95 -5.11 24.78
N PHE A 71 -13.99 -6.44 24.72
CA PHE A 71 -15.09 -7.21 24.13
C PHE A 71 -15.83 -8.10 25.14
N MET A 72 -15.66 -7.85 26.43
CA MET A 72 -16.29 -8.66 27.49
C MET A 72 -17.82 -8.56 27.44
N ARG A 73 -18.34 -7.36 27.16
CA ARG A 73 -19.78 -7.08 27.11
C ARG A 73 -20.40 -7.50 25.76
N PRO A 74 -21.47 -8.32 25.72
CA PRO A 74 -22.15 -8.71 24.47
C PRO A 74 -22.60 -7.52 23.61
N ALA A 75 -23.03 -6.42 24.24
CA ALA A 75 -23.42 -5.20 23.53
C ALA A 75 -22.26 -4.58 22.73
N ARG A 76 -21.02 -4.66 23.22
CA ARG A 76 -19.83 -4.20 22.49
C ARG A 76 -19.56 -5.10 21.29
N ARG A 77 -19.61 -6.42 21.46
CA ARG A 77 -19.44 -7.39 20.35
C ARG A 77 -20.51 -7.23 19.27
N ARG A 78 -21.78 -7.03 19.66
CA ARG A 78 -22.86 -6.69 18.72
C ARG A 78 -22.54 -5.44 17.90
N ARG A 79 -22.11 -4.36 18.56
CA ARG A 79 -21.75 -3.10 17.89
C ARG A 79 -20.61 -3.32 16.90
N CYS A 80 -19.56 -4.04 17.29
CA CYS A 80 -18.43 -4.35 16.42
C CYS A 80 -18.84 -5.24 15.24
N ALA A 81 -19.63 -6.30 15.45
CA ALA A 81 -20.13 -7.11 14.33
C ALA A 81 -20.92 -6.28 13.29
N LEU A 82 -21.73 -5.31 13.76
CA LEU A 82 -22.45 -4.39 12.86
C LEU A 82 -21.51 -3.40 12.17
N ALA A 83 -20.52 -2.88 12.89
CA ALA A 83 -19.50 -2.00 12.34
C ALA A 83 -18.66 -2.73 11.28
N GLU A 84 -18.23 -3.97 11.53
CA GLU A 84 -17.45 -4.79 10.60
C GLU A 84 -18.16 -4.90 9.24
N CYS A 85 -19.44 -5.28 9.22
CA CYS A 85 -20.23 -5.32 8.00
C CYS A 85 -20.37 -3.97 7.30
N ALA A 86 -20.59 -2.90 8.07
CA ALA A 86 -20.80 -1.57 7.50
C ALA A 86 -19.51 -0.98 6.91
N LEU A 87 -18.40 -1.12 7.64
CA LEU A 87 -17.10 -0.54 7.31
C LEU A 87 -16.37 -1.32 6.21
N ASN A 88 -16.53 -2.63 6.14
CA ASN A 88 -15.95 -3.43 5.06
C ASN A 88 -16.77 -3.40 3.77
N ARG A 89 -17.98 -2.84 3.78
CA ARG A 89 -18.83 -2.81 2.58
C ARG A 89 -18.18 -2.10 1.38
N PRO A 90 -17.50 -0.94 1.53
CA PRO A 90 -16.79 -0.31 0.42
C PRO A 90 -15.62 -1.14 -0.10
N PHE A 91 -14.92 -1.87 0.78
CA PHE A 91 -13.67 -2.57 0.45
C PHE A 91 -13.86 -4.01 -0.05
N ALA A 92 -14.84 -4.71 0.51
CA ALA A 92 -15.10 -6.13 0.26
C ALA A 92 -16.60 -6.48 0.33
N GLY A 93 -17.49 -5.55 0.00
CA GLY A 93 -18.95 -5.72 0.05
C GLY A 93 -19.50 -7.05 -0.48
N PRO A 94 -19.00 -7.61 -1.61
CA PRO A 94 -19.45 -8.92 -2.09
C PRO A 94 -19.26 -10.08 -1.10
N LEU A 95 -18.31 -9.97 -0.17
CA LEU A 95 -18.02 -10.99 0.85
C LEU A 95 -18.99 -10.90 2.03
N TYR A 96 -19.46 -9.71 2.43
CA TYR A 96 -20.24 -9.51 3.65
C TYR A 96 -21.74 -9.70 3.41
N LEU A 97 -22.36 -10.67 4.09
CA LEU A 97 -23.77 -11.06 3.95
C LEU A 97 -24.65 -10.64 5.14
N GLY A 98 -24.12 -9.79 6.02
CA GLY A 98 -24.85 -9.24 7.17
C GLY A 98 -24.54 -9.94 8.49
N VAL A 99 -25.21 -9.48 9.54
CA VAL A 99 -25.00 -9.94 10.92
C VAL A 99 -26.18 -10.80 11.38
N TRP A 100 -25.89 -11.95 11.96
CA TRP A 100 -26.89 -12.94 12.37
C TRP A 100 -26.79 -13.19 13.88
N PRO A 101 -27.88 -13.01 14.65
CA PRO A 101 -27.91 -13.38 16.06
C PRO A 101 -27.93 -14.91 16.21
N LEU A 102 -27.10 -15.43 17.09
CA LEU A 102 -27.09 -16.82 17.54
C LEU A 102 -27.67 -16.87 18.96
N VAL A 103 -28.85 -17.48 19.10
CA VAL A 103 -29.65 -17.48 20.33
C VAL A 103 -29.56 -18.84 20.99
N ALA A 104 -29.42 -18.86 22.32
CA ALA A 104 -29.44 -20.08 23.11
C ALA A 104 -30.88 -20.49 23.46
N HIS A 105 -31.25 -21.73 23.14
CA HIS A 105 -32.49 -22.39 23.51
C HIS A 105 -32.16 -23.60 24.37
N GLY A 106 -32.10 -23.40 25.69
CA GLY A 106 -31.60 -24.41 26.64
C GLY A 106 -30.15 -24.81 26.32
N ARG A 107 -29.94 -26.08 25.94
CA ARG A 107 -28.62 -26.63 25.55
C ARG A 107 -28.29 -26.47 24.06
N ARG A 108 -29.24 -26.06 23.22
CA ARG A 108 -29.04 -25.87 21.77
C ARG A 108 -28.91 -24.38 21.44
N CYS A 109 -28.36 -24.06 20.28
CA CYS A 109 -28.37 -22.69 19.76
C CYS A 109 -28.86 -22.71 18.31
N ALA A 110 -29.56 -21.65 17.91
CA ALA A 110 -30.08 -21.48 16.56
C ALA A 110 -29.88 -20.03 16.10
N PHE A 111 -29.72 -19.83 14.80
CA PHE A 111 -29.69 -18.49 14.23
C PHE A 111 -31.09 -17.88 14.18
N ALA A 112 -31.20 -16.63 14.62
CA ALA A 112 -32.39 -15.81 14.41
C ALA A 112 -32.30 -15.06 13.07
N ALA A 113 -33.36 -14.32 12.74
CA ALA A 113 -33.38 -13.46 11.56
C ALA A 113 -32.19 -12.48 11.53
N PRO A 114 -31.60 -12.20 10.34
CA PRO A 114 -30.48 -11.29 10.23
C PRO A 114 -30.85 -9.88 10.69
N VAL A 115 -29.87 -9.16 11.25
CA VAL A 115 -30.05 -7.76 11.62
C VAL A 115 -30.22 -6.94 10.34
N PRO A 116 -31.32 -6.18 10.17
CA PRO A 116 -31.51 -5.35 8.99
C PRO A 116 -30.42 -4.27 8.90
N THR A 117 -29.63 -4.30 7.82
CA THR A 117 -28.59 -3.31 7.51
C THR A 117 -29.00 -2.49 6.29
N GLY A 118 -29.93 -1.55 6.47
CA GLY A 118 -30.32 -0.59 5.43
C GLY A 118 -31.77 -0.10 5.51
N GLY A 119 -31.95 1.24 5.58
CA GLY A 119 -33.25 1.91 5.43
C GLY A 119 -33.47 3.08 6.40
N ARG A 120 -33.66 4.31 5.87
CA ARG A 120 -34.11 5.50 6.63
C ARG A 120 -35.47 5.31 7.32
N ARG A 121 -36.20 4.24 7.01
CA ARG A 121 -37.50 3.89 7.60
C ARG A 121 -37.37 2.66 8.50
N ARG A 122 -37.09 2.91 9.78
CA ARG A 122 -37.64 2.24 10.99
C ARG A 122 -36.70 2.48 12.16
N ARG A 123 -36.78 3.68 12.75
CA ARG A 123 -36.45 3.94 14.16
C ARG A 123 -37.48 3.30 15.12
N ARG A 124 -38.15 2.21 14.72
CA ARG A 124 -38.78 1.33 15.71
C ARG A 124 -37.61 0.71 16.47
N ARG A 125 -37.58 0.85 17.80
CA ARG A 125 -36.58 0.24 18.69
C ARG A 125 -36.28 -1.17 18.16
N GLN A 126 -35.15 -1.37 17.50
CA GLN A 126 -34.74 -2.71 17.07
C GLN A 126 -34.60 -3.51 18.35
N GLN A 127 -35.52 -4.44 18.58
CA GLN A 127 -35.50 -5.26 19.77
C GLN A 127 -34.18 -6.04 19.74
N THR A 128 -33.31 -5.77 20.71
CA THR A 128 -32.02 -6.44 20.80
C THR A 128 -32.29 -7.88 21.21
N VAL A 129 -32.04 -8.81 20.30
CA VAL A 129 -32.18 -10.24 20.56
C VAL A 129 -31.07 -10.67 21.51
N PRO A 130 -31.37 -11.18 22.72
CA PRO A 130 -30.34 -11.68 23.62
C PRO A 130 -29.62 -12.88 23.01
N GLY A 131 -28.33 -12.75 22.74
CA GLY A 131 -27.54 -13.77 22.07
C GLY A 131 -26.15 -13.30 21.71
N GLU A 132 -25.45 -14.12 20.95
CA GLU A 132 -24.18 -13.75 20.33
C GLU A 132 -24.41 -13.25 18.91
N TYR A 133 -23.62 -12.29 18.43
CA TYR A 133 -23.77 -11.76 17.08
C TYR A 133 -22.62 -12.23 16.21
N VAL A 134 -22.95 -12.77 15.03
CA VAL A 134 -22.01 -13.41 14.13
C VAL A 134 -22.09 -12.72 12.77
N VAL A 135 -20.94 -12.33 12.23
CA VAL A 135 -20.84 -11.79 10.86
C VAL A 135 -20.84 -12.97 9.90
N ARG A 136 -21.81 -13.01 8.99
CA ARG A 136 -21.88 -14.03 7.94
C ARG A 136 -21.22 -13.49 6.68
N MET A 137 -20.31 -14.26 6.12
CA MET A 137 -19.55 -13.91 4.92
C MET A 137 -19.63 -15.03 3.88
N ARG A 138 -19.35 -14.71 2.61
CA ARG A 138 -19.03 -15.72 1.60
C ARG A 138 -17.66 -16.31 1.92
N ARG A 139 -17.56 -17.63 1.95
CA ARG A 139 -16.27 -18.31 2.01
C ARG A 139 -15.55 -18.09 0.68
N PHE A 140 -14.24 -17.89 0.74
CA PHE A 140 -13.33 -17.89 -0.40
C PHE A 140 -12.18 -18.87 -0.11
N ASP A 141 -11.42 -19.20 -1.15
CA ASP A 141 -10.24 -20.06 -1.04
C ASP A 141 -9.08 -19.30 -0.40
N ALA A 142 -8.42 -19.89 0.60
CA ALA A 142 -7.24 -19.32 1.23
C ALA A 142 -6.08 -19.13 0.22
N GLN A 143 -6.00 -19.97 -0.82
CA GLN A 143 -5.02 -19.82 -1.91
C GLN A 143 -5.23 -18.53 -2.73
N ALA A 144 -6.38 -17.87 -2.58
CA ALA A 144 -6.66 -16.60 -3.24
C ALA A 144 -6.18 -15.38 -2.43
N MET A 145 -5.68 -15.56 -1.20
CA MET A 145 -5.13 -14.47 -0.40
C MET A 145 -3.79 -14.00 -0.97
N LEU A 146 -3.53 -12.70 -0.90
CA LEU A 146 -2.31 -12.13 -1.47
C LEU A 146 -1.05 -12.59 -0.73
N SER A 147 -1.15 -12.96 0.55
CA SER A 147 -0.03 -13.56 1.30
C SER A 147 0.44 -14.89 0.72
N VAL A 148 -0.45 -15.60 0.01
CA VAL A 148 -0.12 -16.87 -0.66
C VAL A 148 0.22 -16.64 -2.13
N ARG A 149 -0.58 -15.84 -2.84
CA ARG A 149 -0.40 -15.58 -4.28
C ARG A 149 0.90 -14.83 -4.58
N SER A 150 1.38 -14.01 -3.64
CA SER A 150 2.66 -13.34 -3.74
C SER A 150 3.86 -14.30 -3.75
N ALA A 151 3.70 -15.62 -3.58
CA ALA A 151 4.79 -16.55 -3.83
C ALA A 151 5.12 -16.68 -5.33
N SER A 152 4.11 -16.51 -6.21
CA SER A 152 4.31 -16.53 -7.67
C SER A 152 4.70 -15.14 -8.18
N ARG A 153 5.76 -15.06 -9.00
CA ARG A 153 6.27 -13.77 -9.50
C ARG A 153 5.18 -12.99 -10.25
N ASP A 154 4.60 -13.62 -11.27
CA ASP A 154 3.64 -12.98 -12.18
C ASP A 154 2.32 -12.66 -11.49
N ASP A 155 1.79 -13.59 -10.70
CA ASP A 155 0.56 -13.36 -9.94
C ASP A 155 0.75 -12.25 -8.91
N GLY A 156 1.90 -12.24 -8.21
CA GLY A 156 2.23 -11.19 -7.24
C GLY A 156 2.31 -9.81 -7.88
N LEU A 157 2.96 -9.67 -9.03
CA LEU A 157 3.06 -8.39 -9.75
C LEU A 157 1.69 -7.92 -10.26
N ALA A 158 0.90 -8.84 -10.83
CA ALA A 158 -0.45 -8.54 -11.32
C ALA A 158 -1.45 -8.20 -10.19
N ASP A 159 -1.27 -8.79 -9.00
CA ASP A 159 -2.05 -8.47 -7.81
C ASP A 159 -1.61 -7.12 -7.21
N ALA A 160 -0.31 -6.82 -7.19
CA ALA A 160 0.22 -5.53 -6.74
C ALA A 160 -0.30 -4.36 -7.60
N ASP A 161 -0.34 -4.54 -8.94
CA ASP A 161 -0.97 -3.58 -9.85
C ASP A 161 -2.45 -3.37 -9.52
N ALA A 162 -3.23 -4.46 -9.45
CA ALA A 162 -4.65 -4.36 -9.17
C ALA A 162 -4.96 -3.77 -7.78
N LEU A 163 -4.06 -4.00 -6.80
CA LEU A 163 -4.13 -3.40 -5.47
C LEU A 163 -3.81 -1.92 -5.54
N ALA A 164 -2.81 -1.49 -6.30
CA ALA A 164 -2.50 -0.06 -6.51
C ALA A 164 -3.72 0.70 -7.05
N ASP A 165 -4.39 0.16 -8.07
CA ASP A 165 -5.61 0.73 -8.66
C ASP A 165 -6.75 0.83 -7.65
N THR A 166 -6.95 -0.23 -6.87
CA THR A 166 -8.05 -0.32 -5.91
C THR A 166 -7.80 0.60 -4.73
N LEU A 167 -6.60 0.57 -4.16
CA LEU A 167 -6.20 1.36 -3.02
C LEU A 167 -6.12 2.86 -3.35
N ALA A 168 -5.55 3.24 -4.49
CA ALA A 168 -5.51 4.64 -4.92
C ALA A 168 -6.93 5.21 -5.09
N ARG A 169 -7.85 4.45 -5.71
CA ARG A 169 -9.26 4.88 -5.81
C ARG A 169 -9.90 5.05 -4.43
N HIS A 170 -9.68 4.12 -3.51
CA HIS A 170 -10.18 4.26 -2.14
C HIS A 170 -9.59 5.47 -1.43
N HIS A 171 -8.27 5.67 -1.47
CA HIS A 171 -7.60 6.81 -0.83
C HIS A 171 -8.06 8.15 -1.41
N LEU A 172 -8.25 8.26 -2.72
CA LEU A 172 -8.72 9.50 -3.36
C LEU A 172 -10.16 9.88 -2.97
N HIS A 173 -11.04 8.89 -2.77
CA HIS A 173 -12.48 9.11 -2.55
C HIS A 173 -12.94 8.88 -1.09
N ALA A 174 -12.07 8.34 -0.23
CA ALA A 174 -12.40 8.12 1.17
C ALA A 174 -12.77 9.45 1.87
N PRO A 175 -13.74 9.43 2.80
CA PRO A 175 -14.12 10.61 3.58
C PRO A 175 -12.91 11.29 4.23
N ARG A 176 -12.82 12.61 4.10
CA ARG A 176 -11.73 13.44 4.65
C ARG A 176 -12.03 14.04 6.03
N ARG A 177 -13.29 13.97 6.49
CA ARG A 177 -13.73 14.60 7.75
C ARG A 177 -13.80 13.57 8.86
N ALA A 178 -12.78 13.58 9.71
CA ALA A 178 -12.68 12.68 10.85
C ALA A 178 -13.77 12.96 11.93
N PRO A 179 -14.11 11.95 12.75
CA PRO A 179 -14.85 12.11 14.00
C PRO A 179 -14.11 13.04 14.99
N ARG A 180 -14.76 13.39 16.09
CA ARG A 180 -14.16 14.18 17.18
C ARG A 180 -12.86 13.52 17.68
N GLY A 181 -11.83 14.33 17.93
CA GLY A 181 -10.57 13.88 18.56
C GLY A 181 -9.31 13.92 17.69
N HIS A 182 -9.33 14.60 16.54
CA HIS A 182 -8.16 14.79 15.63
C HIS A 182 -7.30 13.52 15.43
N PRO A 183 -7.91 12.37 15.07
CA PRO A 183 -7.16 11.16 14.77
C PRO A 183 -6.21 11.41 13.59
N GLY A 184 -5.08 10.69 13.56
CA GLY A 184 -4.08 10.84 12.51
C GLY A 184 -3.21 12.11 12.59
N SER A 185 -3.41 12.98 13.58
CA SER A 185 -2.46 14.05 13.89
C SER A 185 -1.10 13.49 14.35
N ALA A 186 -0.03 14.28 14.24
CA ALA A 186 1.31 13.86 14.69
C ALA A 186 1.32 13.34 16.15
N ALA A 187 0.61 14.03 17.06
CA ALA A 187 0.46 13.60 18.44
C ALA A 187 -0.33 12.28 18.57
N SER A 188 -1.37 12.08 17.75
CA SER A 188 -2.13 10.83 17.70
C SER A 188 -1.26 9.66 17.21
N VAL A 189 -0.47 9.88 16.15
CA VAL A 189 0.48 8.88 15.64
C VAL A 189 1.51 8.53 16.72
N ALA A 190 2.11 9.52 17.36
CA ALA A 190 3.07 9.30 18.44
C ALA A 190 2.49 8.49 19.61
N ALA A 191 1.27 8.82 20.03
CA ALA A 191 0.57 8.10 21.10
C ALA A 191 0.27 6.64 20.73
N GLN A 192 -0.01 6.35 19.45
CA GLN A 192 -0.21 4.98 18.96
C GLN A 192 1.09 4.18 18.90
N CYS A 193 2.22 4.84 18.63
CA CYS A 193 3.52 4.19 18.47
C CYS A 193 4.19 3.89 19.82
N ARG A 194 4.01 4.76 20.82
CA ARG A 194 4.68 4.64 22.13
C ARG A 194 4.56 3.23 22.75
N PRO A 195 3.36 2.62 22.85
CA PRO A 195 3.24 1.28 23.43
C PRO A 195 3.92 0.18 22.62
N LEU A 196 4.14 0.37 21.31
CA LEU A 196 4.88 -0.58 20.48
C LEU A 196 6.38 -0.52 20.78
N LEU A 197 6.92 0.69 20.93
CA LEU A 197 8.33 0.89 21.30
C LEU A 197 8.65 0.33 22.68
N ASP A 198 7.70 0.38 23.61
CA ASP A 198 7.84 -0.20 24.95
C ASP A 198 7.84 -1.74 24.94
N THR A 199 7.54 -2.38 23.80
CA THR A 199 7.65 -3.83 23.63
C THR A 199 9.02 -4.30 23.15
N LEU A 200 9.88 -3.35 22.75
CA LEU A 200 11.26 -3.61 22.34
C LEU A 200 12.14 -3.84 23.57
N ASP A 201 13.06 -4.79 23.46
CA ASP A 201 14.06 -5.09 24.48
C ASP A 201 15.29 -4.20 24.29
N VAL A 202 15.36 -3.11 25.06
CA VAL A 202 16.48 -2.15 24.99
C VAL A 202 17.82 -2.74 25.45
N THR A 203 17.85 -3.96 25.99
CA THR A 203 19.10 -4.68 26.26
C THR A 203 19.66 -5.37 25.02
N VAL A 204 18.84 -5.55 23.98
CA VAL A 204 19.26 -6.03 22.66
C VAL A 204 19.69 -4.82 21.82
N PRO A 205 20.97 -4.73 21.39
CA PRO A 205 21.49 -3.56 20.69
C PRO A 205 20.67 -3.13 19.46
N ASP A 206 20.25 -4.07 18.62
CA ASP A 206 19.48 -3.77 17.41
C ASP A 206 18.09 -3.20 17.73
N GLU A 207 17.42 -3.72 18.76
CA GLU A 207 16.11 -3.21 19.19
C GLU A 207 16.24 -1.83 19.87
N ALA A 208 17.32 -1.59 20.61
CA ALA A 208 17.63 -0.28 21.18
C ALA A 208 17.92 0.76 20.07
N ALA A 209 18.69 0.39 19.04
CA ALA A 209 18.98 1.23 17.90
C ALA A 209 17.71 1.55 17.09
N LEU A 210 16.85 0.55 16.87
CA LEU A 210 15.56 0.73 16.20
C LEU A 210 14.64 1.67 16.99
N ARG A 211 14.57 1.54 18.32
CA ARG A 211 13.81 2.46 19.17
C ARG A 211 14.31 3.89 19.03
N ALA A 212 15.61 4.11 19.16
CA ALA A 212 16.22 5.43 19.08
C ALA A 212 16.01 6.07 17.70
N TRP A 213 16.20 5.29 16.62
CA TRP A 213 15.92 5.74 15.27
C TRP A 213 14.47 6.14 15.10
N TYR A 214 13.52 5.31 15.56
CA TYR A 214 12.10 5.59 15.37
C TYR A 214 11.63 6.84 16.11
N GLU A 215 12.13 7.05 17.34
CA GLU A 215 11.83 8.26 18.11
C GLU A 215 12.37 9.53 17.42
N ALA A 216 13.59 9.46 16.89
CA ALA A 216 14.20 10.55 16.14
C ALA A 216 13.46 10.83 14.81
N GLU A 217 13.13 9.79 14.05
CA GLU A 217 12.39 9.90 12.78
C GLU A 217 11.02 10.51 13.01
N LEU A 218 10.28 10.04 14.02
CA LEU A 218 8.96 10.57 14.34
C LEU A 218 8.99 12.07 14.71
N ALA A 219 10.06 12.51 15.40
CA ALA A 219 10.27 13.93 15.67
C ALA A 219 10.61 14.71 14.40
N CYS A 220 11.46 14.15 13.53
CA CYS A 220 11.86 14.75 12.26
C CYS A 220 10.67 14.95 11.32
N ILE A 221 9.80 13.94 11.17
CA ILE A 221 8.66 13.98 10.24
C ILE A 221 7.41 14.65 10.82
N ALA A 222 7.42 15.08 12.08
CA ALA A 222 6.25 15.69 12.72
C ALA A 222 5.64 16.88 11.94
N PRO A 223 6.43 17.79 11.34
CA PRO A 223 5.90 18.83 10.46
C PRO A 223 5.20 18.27 9.22
N LEU A 224 5.78 17.25 8.57
CA LEU A 224 5.16 16.60 7.40
C LEU A 224 3.83 15.95 7.77
N LEU A 225 3.75 15.29 8.94
CA LEU A 225 2.48 14.74 9.45
C LEU A 225 1.43 15.83 9.69
N ALA A 226 1.84 17.01 10.17
CA ALA A 226 0.95 18.15 10.37
C ALA A 226 0.41 18.69 9.04
N ASP A 227 1.27 18.87 8.04
CA ASP A 227 0.89 19.31 6.69
C ASP A 227 -0.06 18.32 6.03
N ARG A 228 0.24 17.02 6.13
CA ARG A 228 -0.61 15.95 5.58
C ARG A 228 -1.98 15.94 6.26
N HIS A 229 -2.04 16.12 7.57
CA HIS A 229 -3.30 16.25 8.29
C HIS A 229 -4.08 17.49 7.83
N ALA A 230 -3.43 18.65 7.69
CA ALA A 230 -4.06 19.90 7.25
C ALA A 230 -4.61 19.81 5.82
N LEU A 231 -3.90 19.12 4.93
CA LEU A 231 -4.29 18.91 3.52
C LEU A 231 -5.34 17.78 3.34
N GLY A 232 -5.76 17.12 4.42
CA GLY A 232 -6.82 16.13 4.40
C GLY A 232 -6.39 14.75 3.89
N PHE A 233 -5.13 14.38 4.09
CA PHE A 233 -4.61 13.03 3.83
C PHE A 233 -4.99 12.01 4.91
N VAL A 234 -5.46 12.47 6.07
CA VAL A 234 -6.10 11.60 7.07
C VAL A 234 -7.52 11.26 6.63
N ARG A 235 -7.80 9.98 6.42
CA ARG A 235 -9.05 9.49 5.84
C ARG A 235 -9.54 8.23 6.54
N ALA A 236 -10.80 7.88 6.30
CA ALA A 236 -11.38 6.61 6.75
C ALA A 236 -10.83 5.44 5.92
N CYS A 237 -9.63 4.98 6.26
CA CYS A 237 -8.86 3.95 5.57
C CYS A 237 -9.23 2.53 6.05
N HIS A 238 -8.44 1.51 5.68
CA HIS A 238 -8.63 0.13 6.14
C HIS A 238 -8.10 -0.07 7.57
N GLY A 239 -6.91 0.46 7.87
CA GLY A 239 -6.28 0.43 9.19
C GLY A 239 -5.48 -0.85 9.48
N ASP A 240 -5.81 -1.97 8.85
CA ASP A 240 -5.15 -3.29 9.01
C ASP A 240 -4.86 -3.96 7.66
N LEU A 241 -4.29 -3.23 6.70
CA LEU A 241 -4.15 -3.65 5.30
C LEU A 241 -2.90 -4.53 5.05
N HIS A 242 -2.75 -5.63 5.79
CA HIS A 242 -1.73 -6.64 5.51
C HIS A 242 -2.21 -7.68 4.48
N LEU A 243 -1.32 -8.46 3.87
CA LEU A 243 -1.66 -9.33 2.72
C LEU A 243 -2.65 -10.45 3.05
N GLU A 244 -2.69 -10.93 4.30
CA GLU A 244 -3.71 -11.90 4.73
C GLU A 244 -5.14 -11.30 4.77
N ASN A 245 -5.28 -9.97 4.71
CA ASN A 245 -6.55 -9.24 4.66
C ASN A 245 -6.91 -8.77 3.24
N ILE A 246 -6.22 -9.29 2.22
CA ILE A 246 -6.45 -8.95 0.82
C ILE A 246 -6.62 -10.24 0.02
N VAL A 247 -7.66 -10.29 -0.83
CA VAL A 247 -8.00 -11.48 -1.60
C VAL A 247 -8.27 -11.15 -3.07
N ARG A 248 -7.74 -11.97 -3.98
CA ARG A 248 -8.10 -11.99 -5.39
C ARG A 248 -9.41 -12.75 -5.58
N TRP A 249 -10.53 -12.04 -5.66
CA TRP A 249 -11.86 -12.62 -5.79
C TRP A 249 -12.51 -12.26 -7.12
N ARG A 250 -12.75 -13.26 -7.98
CA ARG A 250 -13.37 -13.10 -9.31
C ARG A 250 -12.69 -12.01 -10.15
N ASN A 251 -11.37 -12.09 -10.27
CA ASN A 251 -10.53 -11.15 -11.00
C ASN A 251 -10.55 -9.71 -10.44
N ARG A 252 -10.87 -9.54 -9.15
CA ARG A 252 -10.84 -8.24 -8.46
C ARG A 252 -10.10 -8.38 -7.13
N ILE A 253 -9.47 -7.30 -6.69
CA ILE A 253 -8.91 -7.20 -5.35
C ILE A 253 -10.00 -6.74 -4.40
N LEU A 254 -10.22 -7.50 -3.32
CA LEU A 254 -11.07 -7.11 -2.19
C LEU A 254 -10.21 -7.03 -0.93
N MET A 255 -10.38 -5.98 -0.15
CA MET A 255 -9.69 -5.76 1.12
C MET A 255 -10.71 -5.95 2.23
N PHE A 256 -10.54 -6.95 3.09
CA PHE A 256 -11.52 -7.35 4.08
C PHE A 256 -10.90 -7.31 5.48
N ASP A 257 -11.75 -7.32 6.49
CA ASP A 257 -11.34 -7.23 7.90
C ASP A 257 -10.68 -5.89 8.29
N CYS A 258 -11.22 -4.77 7.81
CA CYS A 258 -10.80 -3.44 8.28
C CYS A 258 -11.13 -3.22 9.77
N ILE A 259 -10.34 -2.40 10.46
CA ILE A 259 -10.49 -2.16 11.90
C ILE A 259 -11.85 -1.53 12.23
N GLU A 260 -12.67 -2.23 13.01
CA GLU A 260 -14.05 -1.86 13.33
C GLU A 260 -14.27 -1.37 14.78
N PHE A 261 -13.25 -1.48 15.63
CA PHE A 261 -13.36 -1.25 17.07
C PHE A 261 -12.74 0.06 17.57
N ASN A 262 -11.87 0.71 16.80
CA ASN A 262 -11.23 1.97 17.17
C ASN A 262 -11.07 2.88 15.95
N ASP A 263 -11.80 4.01 15.94
CA ASP A 263 -11.72 4.98 14.86
C ASP A 263 -10.34 5.61 14.71
N ALA A 264 -9.55 5.76 15.78
CA ALA A 264 -8.20 6.34 15.70
C ALA A 264 -7.20 5.47 14.92
N LEU A 265 -7.48 4.16 14.78
CA LEU A 265 -6.68 3.22 13.99
C LEU A 265 -7.15 3.11 12.54
N ARG A 266 -8.30 3.72 12.21
CA ARG A 266 -8.90 3.70 10.87
C ARG A 266 -8.90 5.07 10.19
N TRP A 267 -9.05 6.13 10.98
CA TRP A 267 -8.84 7.51 10.57
C TRP A 267 -7.35 7.83 10.66
N ILE A 268 -6.64 7.41 9.63
CA ILE A 268 -5.18 7.48 9.54
C ILE A 268 -4.79 8.14 8.23
N ASP A 269 -3.53 8.55 8.15
CA ASP A 269 -2.95 8.97 6.88
C ASP A 269 -3.05 7.83 5.85
N VAL A 270 -3.44 8.15 4.62
CA VAL A 270 -3.45 7.20 3.49
C VAL A 270 -2.07 6.56 3.25
N ALA A 271 -0.98 7.25 3.56
CA ALA A 271 0.37 6.70 3.51
C ALA A 271 0.58 5.61 4.57
N SER A 272 -0.05 5.73 5.74
CA SER A 272 0.00 4.71 6.80
C SER A 272 -0.77 3.43 6.44
N ASP A 273 -1.85 3.56 5.67
CA ASP A 273 -2.61 2.41 5.17
C ASP A 273 -1.84 1.69 4.05
N LEU A 274 -1.27 2.46 3.11
CA LEU A 274 -0.38 1.95 2.06
C LEU A 274 0.85 1.23 2.63
N ALA A 275 1.50 1.83 3.63
CA ALA A 275 2.71 1.29 4.26
C ALA A 275 2.52 -0.12 4.81
N PHE A 276 1.30 -0.49 5.20
CA PHE A 276 1.04 -1.83 5.74
C PHE A 276 1.19 -2.90 4.65
N ALA A 277 0.59 -2.67 3.48
CA ALA A 277 0.72 -3.60 2.36
C ALA A 277 2.16 -3.64 1.82
N LEU A 278 2.84 -2.49 1.75
CA LEU A 278 4.24 -2.43 1.34
C LEU A 278 5.15 -3.25 2.27
N MET A 279 5.03 -3.03 3.58
CA MET A 279 5.79 -3.76 4.60
C MET A 279 5.52 -5.25 4.55
N ASP A 280 4.25 -5.64 4.38
CA ASP A 280 3.92 -7.06 4.39
C ASP A 280 4.33 -7.76 3.08
N PHE A 281 4.41 -7.08 1.93
CA PHE A 281 5.08 -7.60 0.73
C PHE A 281 6.58 -7.84 0.96
N SER A 282 7.29 -6.87 1.55
CA SER A 282 8.71 -7.04 1.94
C SER A 282 8.89 -8.19 2.94
N ALA A 283 7.94 -8.39 3.85
CA ALA A 283 7.96 -9.52 4.78
C ALA A 283 7.79 -10.90 4.14
N HIS A 284 7.20 -10.94 2.94
CA HIS A 284 7.15 -12.15 2.11
C HIS A 284 8.31 -12.23 1.09
N GLY A 285 9.32 -11.36 1.21
CA GLY A 285 10.46 -11.31 0.29
C GLY A 285 10.10 -10.80 -1.12
N ARG A 286 9.02 -10.02 -1.24
CA ARG A 286 8.49 -9.50 -2.51
C ARG A 286 8.60 -7.99 -2.62
N ASP A 287 9.83 -7.49 -2.53
CA ASP A 287 10.13 -6.06 -2.69
C ASP A 287 9.78 -5.55 -4.10
N ASP A 288 9.80 -6.43 -5.10
CA ASP A 288 9.31 -6.16 -6.45
C ASP A 288 7.81 -5.83 -6.46
N CYS A 289 6.99 -6.58 -5.72
CA CYS A 289 5.57 -6.29 -5.53
C CYS A 289 5.36 -5.01 -4.71
N ALA A 290 6.15 -4.78 -3.66
CA ALA A 290 6.06 -3.57 -2.85
C ALA A 290 6.35 -2.33 -3.71
N HIS A 291 7.43 -2.35 -4.49
CA HIS A 291 7.78 -1.27 -5.42
C HIS A 291 6.72 -1.07 -6.50
N ARG A 292 6.18 -2.17 -7.06
CA ARG A 292 5.09 -2.11 -8.05
C ARG A 292 3.84 -1.45 -7.49
N LEU A 293 3.45 -1.81 -6.27
CA LEU A 293 2.33 -1.19 -5.55
C LEU A 293 2.57 0.31 -5.32
N LEU A 294 3.73 0.69 -4.77
CA LEU A 294 4.08 2.08 -4.50
C LEU A 294 4.06 2.92 -5.79
N SER A 295 4.73 2.44 -6.84
CA SER A 295 4.82 3.10 -8.14
C SER A 295 3.44 3.30 -8.76
N GLY A 296 2.60 2.25 -8.77
CA GLY A 296 1.24 2.32 -9.29
C GLY A 296 0.34 3.24 -8.47
N TRP A 297 0.54 3.31 -7.15
CA TRP A 297 -0.22 4.19 -6.27
C TRP A 297 0.17 5.66 -6.51
N LEU A 298 1.47 5.99 -6.55
CA LEU A 298 1.97 7.33 -6.82
C LEU A 298 1.53 7.85 -8.19
N ALA A 299 1.58 7.02 -9.23
CA ALA A 299 1.11 7.38 -10.56
C ALA A 299 -0.36 7.83 -10.58
N ARG A 300 -1.20 7.23 -9.72
CA ARG A 300 -2.65 7.51 -9.67
C ARG A 300 -3.02 8.63 -8.71
N THR A 301 -2.31 8.75 -7.59
CA THR A 301 -2.63 9.75 -6.55
C THR A 301 -1.87 11.06 -6.74
N GLY A 302 -0.67 11.01 -7.35
CA GLY A 302 0.28 12.12 -7.40
C GLY A 302 0.86 12.51 -6.03
N ASP A 303 0.60 11.72 -4.97
CA ASP A 303 0.98 12.04 -3.59
C ASP A 303 2.44 11.65 -3.30
N HIS A 304 3.37 12.34 -3.96
CA HIS A 304 4.81 12.16 -3.74
C HIS A 304 5.25 12.58 -2.33
N ALA A 305 4.51 13.49 -1.69
CA ALA A 305 4.75 13.91 -0.31
C ALA A 305 4.59 12.76 0.70
N ALA A 306 3.93 11.66 0.33
CA ALA A 306 3.86 10.46 1.17
C ALA A 306 5.23 9.81 1.38
N LEU A 307 6.17 9.98 0.45
CA LEU A 307 7.51 9.38 0.51
C LEU A 307 8.28 9.81 1.77
N GLY A 308 8.13 11.06 2.21
CA GLY A 308 8.80 11.57 3.40
C GLY A 308 8.31 10.95 4.72
N VAL A 309 7.10 10.37 4.76
CA VAL A 309 6.52 9.74 5.98
C VAL A 309 6.45 8.22 5.90
N LEU A 310 6.62 7.65 4.70
CA LEU A 310 6.47 6.22 4.43
C LEU A 310 7.44 5.34 5.23
N PRO A 311 8.74 5.66 5.38
CA PRO A 311 9.67 4.84 6.17
C PRO A 311 9.23 4.69 7.64
N CYS A 312 8.82 5.80 8.27
CA CYS A 312 8.28 5.77 9.63
C CYS A 312 7.03 4.89 9.72
N TYR A 313 6.07 5.06 8.80
CA TYR A 313 4.86 4.22 8.78
C TYR A 313 5.15 2.75 8.46
N PHE A 314 6.14 2.46 7.63
CA PHE A 314 6.55 1.09 7.32
C PHE A 314 7.07 0.39 8.58
N VAL A 315 7.98 1.05 9.32
CA VAL A 315 8.51 0.54 10.59
C VAL A 315 7.39 0.39 11.63
N TYR A 316 6.49 1.38 11.73
CA TYR A 316 5.30 1.27 12.58
C TYR A 316 4.50 -0.01 12.31
N ARG A 317 4.23 -0.32 11.05
CA ARG A 317 3.46 -1.51 10.66
C ARG A 317 4.22 -2.81 10.94
N ALA A 318 5.54 -2.82 10.74
CA ALA A 318 6.39 -3.94 11.12
C ALA A 318 6.33 -4.18 12.64
N LEU A 319 6.39 -3.13 13.47
CA LEU A 319 6.25 -3.24 14.93
C LEU A 319 4.87 -3.75 15.36
N VAL A 320 3.80 -3.34 14.67
CA VAL A 320 2.46 -3.90 14.88
C VAL A 320 2.47 -5.41 14.62
N ARG A 321 3.04 -5.86 13.50
CA ARG A 321 3.11 -7.30 13.19
C ARG A 321 4.00 -8.06 14.17
N ALA A 322 5.14 -7.50 14.59
CA ALA A 322 6.00 -8.05 15.63
C ALA A 322 5.24 -8.25 16.96
N LEU A 323 4.44 -7.27 17.38
CA LEU A 323 3.58 -7.40 18.56
C LEU A 323 2.54 -8.51 18.37
N THR A 324 1.88 -8.59 17.21
CA THR A 324 0.88 -9.65 16.96
C THR A 324 1.51 -11.04 16.96
N ALA A 325 2.72 -11.19 16.43
CA ALA A 325 3.48 -12.44 16.47
C ALA A 325 3.81 -12.82 17.93
N ARG A 326 4.28 -11.86 18.73
CA ARG A 326 4.51 -12.06 20.17
C ARG A 326 3.25 -12.52 20.91
N LEU A 327 2.09 -11.92 20.62
CA LEU A 327 0.80 -12.29 21.22
C LEU A 327 0.35 -13.70 20.83
N ARG A 328 0.82 -14.23 19.69
CA ARG A 328 0.59 -15.61 19.25
C ARG A 328 1.65 -16.59 19.77
N GLY A 329 2.71 -16.10 20.41
CA GLY A 329 3.85 -16.92 20.85
C GLY A 329 4.79 -17.32 19.70
N ASP A 330 4.77 -16.58 18.60
CA ASP A 330 5.59 -16.84 17.41
C ASP A 330 6.83 -15.92 17.40
N GLU A 331 7.89 -16.36 18.06
CA GLU A 331 9.13 -15.57 18.18
C GLU A 331 9.89 -15.46 16.86
N ALA A 332 9.80 -16.48 15.99
CA ALA A 332 10.44 -16.47 14.68
C ALA A 332 9.82 -15.39 13.78
N ALA A 333 8.49 -15.30 13.73
CA ALA A 333 7.80 -14.24 13.00
C ALA A 333 8.10 -12.86 13.62
N ARG A 334 8.13 -12.74 14.96
CA ARG A 334 8.52 -11.49 15.63
C ARG A 334 9.90 -11.01 15.17
N ALA A 335 10.91 -11.89 15.23
CA ALA A 335 12.27 -11.57 14.81
C ALA A 335 12.35 -11.20 13.31
N GLY A 336 11.56 -11.85 12.46
CA GLY A 336 11.46 -11.51 11.03
C GLY A 336 10.97 -10.08 10.80
N TYR A 337 9.90 -9.68 11.48
CA TYR A 337 9.36 -8.32 11.36
C TYR A 337 10.29 -7.25 11.93
N LEU A 338 11.00 -7.53 13.04
CA LEU A 338 12.00 -6.61 13.57
C LEU A 338 13.18 -6.42 12.62
N ARG A 339 13.64 -7.49 11.96
CA ARG A 339 14.72 -7.39 10.96
C ARG A 339 14.34 -6.48 9.79
N ILE A 340 13.10 -6.59 9.31
CA ILE A 340 12.57 -5.75 8.23
C ILE A 340 12.42 -4.30 8.68
N ALA A 341 11.99 -4.09 9.93
CA ALA A 341 11.93 -2.76 10.54
C ALA A 341 13.33 -2.11 10.58
N SER A 342 14.34 -2.83 11.08
CA SER A 342 15.72 -2.34 11.10
C SER A 342 16.27 -2.09 9.70
N ALA A 343 16.03 -3.00 8.75
CA ALA A 343 16.48 -2.80 7.37
C ALA A 343 15.90 -1.53 6.71
N MET A 344 14.63 -1.20 6.99
CA MET A 344 14.03 0.06 6.52
C MET A 344 14.65 1.28 7.23
N ALA A 345 14.90 1.18 8.54
CA ALA A 345 15.55 2.24 9.29
C ALA A 345 16.97 2.53 8.79
N ASP A 346 17.75 1.49 8.51
CA ASP A 346 19.10 1.58 7.97
C ASP A 346 19.08 2.14 6.55
N ALA A 347 18.19 1.63 5.68
CA ALA A 347 18.03 2.13 4.32
C ALA A 347 17.65 3.62 4.27
N ARG A 348 16.82 4.09 5.21
CA ARG A 348 16.46 5.51 5.33
C ARG A 348 17.63 6.35 5.84
N ARG A 349 18.40 5.85 6.82
CA ARG A 349 19.56 6.54 7.39
C ARG A 349 20.69 6.69 6.38
N ASP A 350 20.96 5.64 5.63
CA ASP A 350 22.10 5.55 4.70
C ASP A 350 21.72 5.94 3.26
N ALA A 351 20.53 6.50 3.06
CA ALA A 351 19.99 6.86 1.77
C ALA A 351 20.91 7.86 1.05
N GLN A 352 21.38 7.47 -0.14
CA GLN A 352 22.10 8.34 -1.08
C GLN A 352 21.30 8.44 -2.37
N PRO A 353 20.25 9.29 -2.42
CA PRO A 353 19.43 9.42 -3.61
C PRO A 353 20.24 10.00 -4.78
N ALA A 354 19.87 9.59 -5.99
CA ALA A 354 20.39 10.16 -7.23
C ALA A 354 19.25 10.65 -8.12
N LEU A 355 19.55 11.62 -8.99
CA LEU A 355 18.66 12.09 -10.05
C LEU A 355 19.06 11.48 -11.39
N LEU A 356 18.18 10.69 -11.97
CA LEU A 356 18.38 10.01 -13.25
C LEU A 356 17.46 10.61 -14.30
N LEU A 357 18.03 11.30 -15.28
CA LEU A 357 17.27 11.98 -16.34
C LEU A 357 17.27 11.13 -17.60
N CYS A 358 16.11 10.67 -18.06
CA CYS A 358 16.03 9.99 -19.35
C CYS A 358 16.24 11.01 -20.47
N HIS A 359 17.06 10.69 -21.46
CA HIS A 359 17.27 11.54 -22.62
C HIS A 359 17.01 10.73 -23.90
N GLY A 360 16.31 11.33 -24.85
CA GLY A 360 16.09 10.74 -26.17
C GLY A 360 14.68 10.94 -26.73
N VAL A 361 14.57 10.84 -28.05
CA VAL A 361 13.32 11.08 -28.80
C VAL A 361 12.27 9.99 -28.58
N SER A 362 11.03 10.25 -28.98
CA SER A 362 9.96 9.26 -28.97
C SER A 362 10.35 8.01 -29.76
N GLY A 363 10.04 6.83 -29.22
CA GLY A 363 10.42 5.55 -29.84
C GLY A 363 11.77 4.99 -29.40
N SER A 364 12.64 5.75 -28.72
CA SER A 364 13.97 5.27 -28.31
C SER A 364 13.99 4.30 -27.12
N GLY A 365 12.87 3.66 -26.77
CA GLY A 365 12.83 2.66 -25.69
C GLY A 365 12.82 3.18 -24.25
N LYS A 366 13.06 4.49 -24.01
CA LYS A 366 13.14 5.13 -22.67
C LYS A 366 12.10 4.67 -21.66
N SER A 367 10.82 4.69 -22.03
CA SER A 367 9.74 4.43 -21.08
C SER A 367 9.68 2.98 -20.64
N LEU A 368 10.10 2.04 -21.50
CA LEU A 368 10.23 0.64 -21.14
C LEU A 368 11.50 0.41 -20.30
N ALA A 369 12.62 0.99 -20.72
CA ALA A 369 13.90 0.85 -20.04
C ALA A 369 13.88 1.50 -18.65
N SER A 370 13.39 2.74 -18.52
CA SER A 370 13.25 3.46 -17.24
C SER A 370 12.31 2.76 -16.26
N ARG A 371 11.28 2.06 -16.75
CA ARG A 371 10.39 1.25 -15.90
C ARG A 371 11.12 0.04 -15.32
N ALA A 372 11.88 -0.67 -16.15
CA ALA A 372 12.70 -1.80 -15.70
C ALA A 372 13.79 -1.34 -14.72
N LEU A 373 14.46 -0.23 -15.03
CA LEU A 373 15.48 0.37 -14.17
C LEU A 373 14.91 0.78 -12.80
N ALA A 374 13.76 1.45 -12.78
CA ALA A 374 13.12 1.88 -11.54
C ALA A 374 12.81 0.69 -10.62
N ALA A 375 12.32 -0.42 -11.19
CA ALA A 375 12.08 -1.64 -10.43
C ALA A 375 13.36 -2.26 -9.87
N GLN A 376 14.46 -2.27 -10.64
CA GLN A 376 15.75 -2.81 -10.18
C GLN A 376 16.42 -1.97 -9.08
N LEU A 377 16.30 -0.64 -9.16
CA LEU A 377 16.90 0.28 -8.21
C LEU A 377 16.01 0.60 -7.01
N GLY A 378 14.73 0.17 -7.03
CA GLY A 378 13.73 0.67 -6.08
C GLY A 378 13.46 2.18 -6.23
N ALA A 379 13.77 2.77 -7.39
CA ALA A 379 13.67 4.20 -7.64
C ALA A 379 12.24 4.64 -7.98
N ILE A 380 11.92 5.91 -7.74
CA ILE A 380 10.62 6.49 -8.09
C ILE A 380 10.68 7.06 -9.51
N ARG A 381 9.87 6.48 -10.41
CA ARG A 381 9.78 6.95 -11.79
C ARG A 381 8.71 8.03 -11.93
N LEU A 382 9.14 9.22 -12.33
CA LEU A 382 8.29 10.37 -12.67
C LEU A 382 8.17 10.45 -14.19
N SER A 383 6.96 10.33 -14.74
CA SER A 383 6.75 10.26 -16.19
C SER A 383 5.90 11.42 -16.69
N SER A 384 6.40 12.11 -17.72
CA SER A 384 5.69 13.22 -18.34
C SER A 384 4.34 12.78 -18.92
N ASP A 385 4.27 11.62 -19.56
CA ASP A 385 3.03 11.08 -20.13
C ASP A 385 1.99 10.75 -19.05
N VAL A 386 2.42 10.15 -17.94
CA VAL A 386 1.53 9.87 -16.79
C VAL A 386 1.01 11.17 -16.17
N GLU A 387 1.88 12.17 -16.00
CA GLU A 387 1.50 13.46 -15.42
C GLU A 387 0.52 14.22 -16.32
N ARG A 388 0.72 14.20 -17.66
CA ARG A 388 -0.24 14.77 -18.63
C ARG A 388 -1.62 14.13 -18.50
N LYS A 389 -1.68 12.80 -18.42
CA LYS A 389 -2.95 12.06 -18.32
C LYS A 389 -3.68 12.33 -17.01
N ARG A 390 -2.92 12.44 -15.92
CA ARG A 390 -3.44 12.82 -14.61
C ARG A 390 -4.04 14.23 -14.62
N LEU A 391 -3.39 15.21 -15.25
CA LEU A 391 -3.93 16.57 -15.40
C LEU A 391 -5.18 16.62 -16.26
N ALA A 392 -5.23 15.81 -17.31
CA ALA A 392 -6.41 15.68 -18.15
C ALA A 392 -7.56 14.91 -17.46
N GLY A 393 -7.33 14.28 -16.31
CA GLY A 393 -8.31 13.42 -15.63
C GLY A 393 -8.70 12.19 -16.44
N THR A 394 -7.81 11.72 -17.32
CA THR A 394 -8.06 10.59 -18.24
C THR A 394 -7.34 9.32 -17.78
N SER A 395 -7.73 8.18 -18.34
CA SER A 395 -7.03 6.91 -18.06
C SER A 395 -5.68 6.84 -18.78
N ASP A 396 -4.75 6.03 -18.25
CA ASP A 396 -3.40 5.84 -18.82
C ASP A 396 -3.39 5.42 -20.30
N ASN A 397 -4.47 4.82 -20.80
CA ASN A 397 -4.57 4.34 -22.19
C ASN A 397 -5.31 5.33 -23.13
N THR A 398 -5.77 6.47 -22.61
CA THR A 398 -6.47 7.48 -23.42
C THR A 398 -5.45 8.37 -24.11
N ARG A 399 -5.55 8.53 -25.43
CA ARG A 399 -4.76 9.54 -26.15
C ARG A 399 -5.25 10.94 -25.82
N LEU A 400 -4.32 11.84 -25.53
CA LEU A 400 -4.61 13.23 -25.29
C LEU A 400 -4.70 14.02 -26.60
N SER A 401 -5.41 15.15 -26.54
CA SER A 401 -5.45 16.08 -27.67
C SER A 401 -4.09 16.75 -27.91
N PRO A 402 -3.79 17.24 -29.12
CA PRO A 402 -2.55 17.97 -29.41
C PRO A 402 -2.31 19.19 -28.49
N ARG A 403 -3.36 19.77 -27.91
CA ARG A 403 -3.23 20.88 -26.94
C ARG A 403 -2.47 20.48 -25.67
N ALA A 404 -2.49 19.20 -25.30
CA ALA A 404 -1.68 18.70 -24.18
C ALA A 404 -0.18 18.74 -24.48
N TYR A 405 0.21 19.04 -25.72
CA TYR A 405 1.59 19.09 -26.22
C TYR A 405 1.97 20.48 -26.77
N SER A 406 1.23 21.54 -26.44
CA SER A 406 1.69 22.92 -26.69
C SER A 406 2.93 23.23 -25.86
N ASP A 407 3.73 24.22 -26.27
CA ASP A 407 4.93 24.63 -25.52
C ASP A 407 4.59 25.00 -24.07
N THR A 408 3.50 25.75 -23.87
CA THR A 408 2.98 26.07 -22.52
C THR A 408 2.63 24.84 -21.68
N ALA A 409 2.02 23.82 -22.29
CA ALA A 409 1.67 22.58 -21.59
C ALA A 409 2.91 21.73 -21.32
N ILE A 410 3.91 21.78 -22.21
CA ILE A 410 5.21 21.13 -21.99
C ILE A 410 5.88 21.76 -20.78
N ASP A 411 5.97 23.09 -20.71
CA ASP A 411 6.62 23.80 -19.61
C ASP A 411 5.93 23.50 -18.27
N GLU A 412 4.60 23.54 -18.20
CA GLU A 412 3.85 23.19 -16.98
C GLU A 412 4.16 21.75 -16.51
N ILE A 413 4.28 20.80 -17.45
CA ILE A 413 4.64 19.41 -17.12
C ILE A 413 6.06 19.32 -16.56
N TYR A 414 7.03 20.03 -17.15
CA TYR A 414 8.41 20.02 -16.65
C TYR A 414 8.51 20.66 -15.27
N GLU A 415 7.78 21.75 -15.00
CA GLU A 415 7.70 22.36 -13.66
C GLU A 415 7.14 21.39 -12.62
N ARG A 416 6.07 20.66 -12.96
CA ARG A 416 5.48 19.65 -12.08
C ARG A 416 6.42 18.47 -11.82
N LEU A 417 7.10 17.99 -12.86
CA LEU A 417 8.11 16.94 -12.73
C LEU A 417 9.28 17.40 -11.88
N LEU A 418 9.71 18.67 -12.01
CA LEU A 418 10.78 19.25 -11.21
C LEU A 418 10.38 19.34 -9.72
N SER A 419 9.15 19.78 -9.45
CA SER A 419 8.57 19.80 -8.10
C SER A 419 8.47 18.40 -7.50
N ALA A 420 7.98 17.42 -8.27
CA ALA A 420 7.92 16.03 -7.82
C ALA A 420 9.32 15.43 -7.59
N ALA A 421 10.29 15.70 -8.48
CA ALA A 421 11.67 15.25 -8.33
C ALA A 421 12.31 15.81 -7.06
N HIS A 422 12.07 17.08 -6.74
CA HIS A 422 12.51 17.68 -5.49
C HIS A 422 11.98 16.91 -4.28
N VAL A 423 10.67 16.64 -4.23
CA VAL A 423 10.05 15.90 -3.11
C VAL A 423 10.59 14.47 -3.01
N VAL A 424 10.78 13.78 -4.14
CA VAL A 424 11.33 12.41 -4.17
C VAL A 424 12.75 12.37 -3.60
N LEU A 425 13.61 13.27 -4.08
CA LEU A 425 15.02 13.33 -3.67
C LEU A 425 15.17 13.74 -2.20
N ASP A 426 14.42 14.76 -1.76
CA ASP A 426 14.40 15.23 -0.37
C ASP A 426 13.87 14.16 0.61
N SER A 427 12.95 13.31 0.12
CA SER A 427 12.47 12.13 0.86
C SER A 427 13.49 10.97 0.90
N GLY A 428 14.68 11.12 0.30
CA GLY A 428 15.74 10.11 0.29
C GLY A 428 15.61 9.03 -0.78
N TYR A 429 14.75 9.22 -1.79
CA TYR A 429 14.56 8.25 -2.87
C TYR A 429 15.29 8.69 -4.14
N THR A 430 15.84 7.73 -4.88
CA THR A 430 16.36 7.98 -6.24
C THR A 430 15.19 8.30 -7.17
N ALA A 431 15.32 9.38 -7.95
CA ALA A 431 14.31 9.82 -8.91
C ALA A 431 14.73 9.46 -10.33
N VAL A 432 13.85 8.77 -11.08
CA VAL A 432 14.00 8.55 -12.52
C VAL A 432 12.99 9.42 -13.25
N VAL A 433 13.45 10.46 -13.93
CA VAL A 433 12.57 11.36 -14.69
C VAL A 433 12.49 10.88 -16.13
N ASP A 434 11.40 10.22 -16.47
CA ASP A 434 11.05 9.77 -17.83
C ASP A 434 10.31 10.87 -18.58
N ALA A 435 11.11 11.78 -19.14
CA ALA A 435 10.72 12.71 -20.17
C ALA A 435 11.74 12.64 -21.33
N THR A 436 11.54 13.43 -22.39
CA THR A 436 12.44 13.39 -23.55
C THR A 436 13.71 14.21 -23.36
N PHE A 437 13.66 15.27 -22.55
CA PHE A 437 14.78 16.16 -22.23
C PHE A 437 15.54 16.73 -23.44
N LEU A 438 14.81 16.99 -24.53
CA LEU A 438 15.39 17.48 -25.80
C LEU A 438 15.84 18.95 -25.76
N ARG A 439 15.38 19.72 -24.76
CA ARG A 439 15.70 21.14 -24.63
C ARG A 439 16.69 21.38 -23.51
N GLN A 440 17.71 22.19 -23.77
CA GLN A 440 18.78 22.47 -22.81
C GLN A 440 18.25 23.12 -21.53
N HIS A 441 17.31 24.07 -21.62
CA HIS A 441 16.75 24.73 -20.43
C HIS A 441 16.06 23.74 -19.48
N ASN A 442 15.38 22.72 -20.03
CA ASN A 442 14.74 21.67 -19.24
C ASN A 442 15.78 20.79 -18.54
N ARG A 443 16.89 20.44 -19.21
CA ARG A 443 17.99 19.70 -18.57
C ARG A 443 18.65 20.52 -17.47
N ALA A 444 18.97 21.78 -17.75
CA ALA A 444 19.61 22.71 -16.83
C ALA A 444 18.82 22.88 -15.53
N ALA A 445 17.49 22.98 -15.59
CA ALA A 445 16.64 23.11 -14.39
C ALA A 445 16.77 21.91 -13.43
N PHE A 446 16.82 20.69 -13.97
CA PHE A 446 16.95 19.47 -13.16
C PHE A 446 18.39 19.26 -12.66
N ILE A 447 19.40 19.61 -13.46
CA ILE A 447 20.80 19.59 -13.03
C ILE A 447 21.02 20.59 -11.89
N ALA A 448 20.42 21.79 -11.98
CA ALA A 448 20.47 22.79 -10.91
C ALA A 448 19.77 22.30 -9.63
N LEU A 449 18.65 21.59 -9.75
CA LEU A 449 18.00 20.91 -8.62
C LEU A 449 18.95 19.90 -7.95
N ALA A 450 19.63 19.06 -8.72
CA ALA A 450 20.56 18.08 -8.19
C ALA A 450 21.72 18.76 -7.42
N ALA A 451 22.30 19.81 -8.01
CA ALA A 451 23.35 20.60 -7.38
C ALA A 451 22.89 21.26 -6.07
N ARG A 452 21.68 21.84 -6.05
CA ARG A 452 21.11 22.46 -4.85
C ARG A 452 20.89 21.48 -3.70
N LEU A 453 20.51 20.24 -4.01
CA LEU A 453 20.30 19.18 -3.01
C LEU A 453 21.58 18.40 -2.69
N GLY A 454 22.69 18.66 -3.39
CA GLY A 454 23.94 17.92 -3.22
C GLY A 454 23.83 16.44 -3.62
N VAL A 455 22.92 16.09 -4.54
CA VAL A 455 22.70 14.71 -4.99
C VAL A 455 23.39 14.45 -6.33
N ARG A 456 23.81 13.20 -6.57
CA ARG A 456 24.38 12.78 -7.86
C ARG A 456 23.34 12.92 -8.96
N VAL A 457 23.79 13.29 -10.17
CA VAL A 457 22.96 13.34 -11.38
C VAL A 457 23.61 12.55 -12.49
N ALA A 458 22.81 11.76 -13.21
CA ALA A 458 23.22 11.08 -14.42
C ALA A 458 22.13 11.22 -15.49
N MET A 459 22.56 11.39 -16.74
CA MET A 459 21.67 11.43 -17.88
C MET A 459 21.74 10.11 -18.64
N LEU A 460 20.60 9.47 -18.82
CA LEU A 460 20.47 8.17 -19.49
C LEU A 460 20.12 8.44 -20.95
N ASP A 461 21.13 8.47 -21.83
CA ASP A 461 20.96 8.80 -23.24
C ASP A 461 20.57 7.54 -24.04
N PHE A 462 19.28 7.43 -24.36
CA PHE A 462 18.74 6.28 -25.08
C PHE A 462 18.73 6.51 -26.59
N THR A 463 19.46 5.67 -27.30
CA THR A 463 19.63 5.73 -28.75
C THR A 463 19.02 4.50 -29.44
N ALA A 464 18.54 4.67 -30.67
CA ALA A 464 18.06 3.60 -31.55
C ALA A 464 18.20 4.07 -33.01
N SER A 465 18.29 3.15 -33.96
CA SER A 465 18.32 3.52 -35.38
C SER A 465 17.03 4.23 -35.81
N ARG A 466 17.14 5.11 -36.83
CA ARG A 466 15.98 5.81 -37.39
C ARG A 466 14.87 4.86 -37.86
N ALA A 467 15.25 3.72 -38.41
CA ALA A 467 14.31 2.67 -38.81
C ALA A 467 13.55 2.10 -37.61
N THR A 468 14.25 1.76 -36.52
CA THR A 468 13.64 1.28 -35.27
C THR A 468 12.71 2.33 -34.65
N LEU A 469 13.13 3.60 -34.59
CA LEU A 469 12.32 4.69 -34.04
C LEU A 469 11.00 4.82 -34.80
N ALA A 470 11.05 4.88 -36.13
CA ALA A 470 9.87 4.98 -36.99
C ALA A 470 8.95 3.76 -36.83
N ALA A 471 9.51 2.55 -36.84
CA ALA A 471 8.75 1.31 -36.67
C ALA A 471 8.03 1.25 -35.31
N ARG A 472 8.72 1.62 -34.21
CA ARG A 472 8.14 1.62 -32.85
C ARG A 472 7.02 2.65 -32.72
N VAL A 473 7.21 3.85 -33.25
CA VAL A 473 6.19 4.91 -33.21
C VAL A 473 4.96 4.51 -34.05
N ALA A 474 5.16 3.97 -35.25
CA ALA A 474 4.07 3.47 -36.10
C ALA A 474 3.31 2.30 -35.45
N GLY A 475 4.02 1.34 -34.85
CA GLY A 475 3.41 0.21 -34.13
C GLY A 475 2.54 0.66 -32.94
N ARG A 476 2.97 1.67 -32.20
CA ARG A 476 2.16 2.26 -31.10
C ARG A 476 0.94 2.99 -31.61
N ALA A 477 1.05 3.68 -32.75
CA ALA A 477 -0.07 4.35 -33.39
C ALA A 477 -1.19 3.35 -33.75
N ALA A 478 -0.82 2.12 -34.14
CA ALA A 478 -1.75 1.04 -34.45
C ALA A 478 -2.26 0.27 -33.21
N GLY A 479 -1.44 0.13 -32.15
CA GLY A 479 -1.73 -0.74 -31.00
C GLY A 479 -2.67 -0.17 -29.92
N GLY A 480 -2.81 1.16 -29.81
CA GLY A 480 -3.82 1.83 -28.97
C GLY A 480 -3.74 1.59 -27.44
N ARG A 481 -2.67 1.00 -26.91
CA ARG A 481 -2.54 0.59 -25.49
C ARG A 481 -1.30 1.12 -24.76
N ASP A 482 -0.57 2.06 -25.35
CA ASP A 482 0.66 2.60 -24.74
C ASP A 482 0.42 4.01 -24.17
N ALA A 483 1.21 4.39 -23.17
CA ALA A 483 1.07 5.66 -22.46
C ALA A 483 1.52 6.88 -23.27
N SER A 484 2.29 6.69 -24.34
CA SER A 484 2.87 7.77 -25.14
C SER A 484 2.02 8.13 -26.36
N ASP A 485 1.74 9.43 -26.56
CA ASP A 485 0.87 9.92 -27.64
C ASP A 485 1.62 10.39 -28.90
N ALA A 486 2.94 10.15 -29.00
CA ALA A 486 3.74 10.61 -30.12
C ALA A 486 3.48 9.82 -31.42
N ASP A 487 3.31 10.53 -32.53
CA ASP A 487 3.25 9.98 -33.90
C ASP A 487 4.55 10.25 -34.70
N THR A 488 4.58 9.84 -35.97
CA THR A 488 5.76 9.99 -36.85
C THR A 488 6.11 11.45 -37.13
N ALA A 489 5.13 12.36 -37.17
CA ALA A 489 5.35 13.79 -37.36
C ALA A 489 5.96 14.43 -36.10
N VAL A 490 5.50 14.02 -34.91
CA VAL A 490 6.11 14.41 -33.63
C VAL A 490 7.55 13.94 -33.56
N LEU A 491 7.84 12.68 -33.94
CA LEU A 491 9.21 12.15 -33.97
C LEU A 491 10.12 12.98 -34.88
N ALA A 492 9.68 13.28 -36.11
CA ALA A 492 10.47 14.07 -37.05
C ALA A 492 10.80 15.46 -36.48
N ARG A 493 9.81 16.14 -35.91
CA ARG A 493 9.98 17.45 -35.25
C ARG A 493 10.95 17.38 -34.08
N GLN A 494 10.86 16.34 -33.26
CA GLN A 494 11.77 16.13 -32.12
C GLN A 494 13.22 15.95 -32.56
N ILE A 495 13.47 15.23 -33.65
CA ILE A 495 14.84 15.03 -34.18
C ILE A 495 15.40 16.35 -34.71
N GLU A 496 14.59 17.14 -35.43
CA GLU A 496 15.01 18.40 -36.02
C GLU A 496 15.30 19.49 -34.98
N HIS A 497 14.52 19.52 -33.90
CA HIS A 497 14.56 20.60 -32.91
C HIS A 497 15.23 20.19 -31.58
N ALA A 498 15.94 19.06 -31.52
CA ALA A 498 16.65 18.67 -30.29
C ALA A 498 17.92 19.52 -30.12
N ASP A 499 18.08 20.12 -28.94
CA ASP A 499 19.31 20.84 -28.59
C ASP A 499 20.40 19.80 -28.28
N PRO A 500 21.61 19.90 -28.88
CA PRO A 500 22.68 18.96 -28.61
C PRO A 500 23.10 19.00 -27.13
N LEU A 501 23.70 17.92 -26.67
CA LEU A 501 24.30 17.89 -25.33
C LEU A 501 25.53 18.79 -25.31
N THR A 502 25.61 19.64 -24.30
CA THR A 502 26.82 20.42 -24.00
C THR A 502 27.93 19.50 -23.49
N GLU A 503 29.18 19.96 -23.48
CA GLU A 503 30.32 19.19 -22.97
C GLU A 503 30.12 18.74 -21.52
N ALA A 504 29.60 19.63 -20.67
CA ALA A 504 29.28 19.32 -19.28
C ALA A 504 28.15 18.28 -19.15
N GLU A 505 27.14 18.34 -20.00
CA GLU A 505 26.07 17.34 -20.04
C GLU A 505 26.55 15.99 -20.56
N ALA A 506 27.44 15.99 -21.56
CA ALA A 506 28.05 14.78 -22.10
C ALA A 506 28.91 14.06 -21.06
N ALA A 507 29.57 14.78 -20.15
CA ALA A 507 30.36 14.19 -19.07
C ALA A 507 29.53 13.38 -18.06
N ILE A 508 28.23 13.69 -17.91
CA ILE A 508 27.30 12.95 -17.04
C ILE A 508 26.33 12.06 -17.84
N ALA A 509 26.51 11.98 -19.16
CA ALA A 509 25.67 11.19 -20.05
C ALA A 509 26.19 9.75 -20.15
N ILE A 510 25.28 8.79 -19.98
CA ILE A 510 25.55 7.37 -20.15
C ILE A 510 24.68 6.89 -21.30
N ARG A 511 25.34 6.46 -22.38
CA ARG A 511 24.66 6.01 -23.59
C ARG A 511 24.16 4.58 -23.45
N PHE A 512 22.89 4.37 -23.79
CA PHE A 512 22.24 3.07 -23.89
C PHE A 512 21.71 2.86 -25.31
N ASP A 513 22.21 1.82 -25.98
CA ASP A 513 21.67 1.36 -27.26
C ASP A 513 20.44 0.49 -27.01
N THR A 514 19.32 0.87 -27.61
CA THR A 514 18.04 0.19 -27.49
C THR A 514 17.64 -0.57 -28.75
N ASP A 515 18.52 -0.72 -29.75
CA ASP A 515 18.36 -1.66 -30.86
C ASP A 515 18.64 -3.11 -30.41
N CYS A 516 18.00 -3.51 -29.32
CA CYS A 516 18.09 -4.83 -28.71
C CYS A 516 16.69 -5.31 -28.27
N ASP A 517 16.62 -6.57 -27.87
CA ASP A 517 15.40 -7.12 -27.27
C ASP A 517 15.08 -6.40 -25.95
N ALA A 518 13.81 -6.08 -25.73
CA ALA A 518 13.33 -5.43 -24.51
C ALA A 518 13.64 -6.22 -23.23
N ALA A 519 13.77 -7.55 -23.32
CA ALA A 519 14.18 -8.40 -22.21
C ALA A 519 15.58 -8.03 -21.68
N ALA A 520 16.43 -7.39 -22.49
CA ALA A 520 17.75 -6.94 -22.05
C ALA A 520 17.67 -5.92 -20.90
N TYR A 521 16.60 -5.12 -20.82
CA TYR A 521 16.43 -4.12 -19.76
C TYR A 521 16.21 -4.73 -18.38
N GLU A 522 15.81 -6.01 -18.31
CA GLU A 522 15.71 -6.75 -17.04
C GLU A 522 17.06 -7.26 -16.54
N SER A 523 18.11 -7.21 -17.37
CA SER A 523 19.45 -7.65 -17.00
C SER A 523 20.23 -6.54 -16.32
N ARG A 524 20.87 -6.88 -15.19
CA ARG A 524 21.81 -5.99 -14.50
C ARG A 524 23.01 -5.62 -15.38
N ALA A 525 23.38 -6.48 -16.34
CA ALA A 525 24.48 -6.23 -17.26
C ALA A 525 24.21 -5.04 -18.17
N PHE A 526 22.96 -4.85 -18.61
CA PHE A 526 22.57 -3.69 -19.42
C PHE A 526 22.81 -2.38 -18.66
N TRP A 527 22.57 -2.37 -17.35
CA TRP A 527 22.72 -1.19 -16.49
C TRP A 527 24.10 -1.05 -15.82
N ALA A 528 25.05 -1.93 -16.12
CA ALA A 528 26.36 -1.94 -15.47
C ALA A 528 27.09 -0.58 -15.52
N PRO A 529 27.09 0.18 -16.64
CA PRO A 529 27.73 1.50 -16.69
C PRO A 529 27.12 2.50 -15.69
N LEU A 530 25.79 2.52 -15.57
CA LEU A 530 25.10 3.37 -14.59
C LEU A 530 25.39 2.93 -13.15
N ILE A 531 25.36 1.63 -12.88
CA ILE A 531 25.62 1.11 -11.53
C ILE A 531 27.05 1.44 -11.09
N ALA A 532 28.01 1.42 -12.01
CA ALA A 532 29.38 1.85 -11.73
C ALA A 532 29.44 3.36 -11.40
N ALA A 533 28.79 4.19 -12.22
CA ALA A 533 28.74 5.64 -12.04
C ALA A 533 28.05 6.07 -10.73
N LEU A 534 27.10 5.30 -10.23
CA LEU A 534 26.42 5.59 -8.95
C LEU A 534 27.24 5.18 -7.71
N ARG A 535 28.28 4.36 -7.88
CA ARG A 535 29.14 3.88 -6.77
C ARG A 535 30.38 4.75 -6.55
N THR A 536 30.82 5.44 -7.59
CA THR A 536 31.81 6.53 -7.53
C THR A 536 31.13 7.80 -7.02
#